data_AF-A0A4R8WXE9-F1
#
_entry.id   AF-A0A4R8WXE9-F1
#
_cell.length_a   1.000
_cell.length_b   1.000
_cell.length_c   1.000
_cell.angle_alpha   90.00
_cell.angle_beta   90.00
_cell.angle_gamma   90.00
#
_symmetry.space_group_name_H-M   'P 1'
#
loop_
_entity.id
_entity.type
_entity.pdbx_description
1 polymer ?
#
loop_
_entity_poly.entity_id
_entity_poly.type
_entity_poly.pdbx_seq_one_letter_code
_entity_poly.pdbx_strand_id
1 'polypeptide(L)'
;MNTVLTRSTPIGRRVAAGFHDRGAPLIGVGSKQVNAAGVRRLPRLSSVRNGRPVTPEAPAAGQSVATVIWATGYSPDFGWVPDLPCDSAGWPVHERGVVTAIPGLYLLGLPFQYALTSGLIGGIGRDARYLADRTTQRMPTRV
;
A
#
# COMPACT_ATOMS: atom_id res chain seq x y z
N MET A 1 7.76 -8.08 16.72
CA MET A 1 7.28 -6.90 15.95
C MET A 1 8.44 -6.42 15.09
N ASN A 2 8.27 -6.24 13.78
CA ASN A 2 9.38 -6.02 12.83
C ASN A 2 10.12 -4.69 13.10
N THR A 3 11.32 -4.77 13.68
CA THR A 3 12.17 -3.61 14.02
C THR A 3 13.17 -3.28 12.92
N VAL A 4 13.46 -4.23 12.02
CA VAL A 4 14.48 -4.11 10.98
C VAL A 4 14.02 -3.24 9.82
N LEU A 5 12.78 -3.37 9.36
CA LEU A 5 12.26 -2.61 8.22
C LEU A 5 11.48 -1.38 8.68
N THR A 6 12.18 -0.48 9.38
CA THR A 6 11.63 0.77 9.94
C THR A 6 12.36 1.99 9.39
N ARG A 7 11.70 3.16 9.33
CA ARG A 7 12.29 4.42 8.86
C ARG A 7 13.49 4.89 9.70
N SER A 8 13.65 4.39 10.94
CA SER A 8 14.81 4.67 11.77
C SER A 8 16.08 3.92 11.34
N THR A 9 15.95 2.82 10.60
CA THR A 9 17.10 2.02 10.14
C THR A 9 17.52 2.40 8.72
N PRO A 10 18.82 2.29 8.36
CA PRO A 10 19.27 2.51 6.98
C PRO A 10 18.58 1.58 5.97
N ILE A 11 18.41 0.30 6.32
CA ILE A 11 17.77 -0.68 5.45
C ILE A 11 16.28 -0.37 5.25
N GLY A 12 15.57 0.01 6.31
CA GLY A 12 14.17 0.38 6.21
C GLY A 12 13.96 1.67 5.40
N ARG A 13 14.85 2.67 5.50
CA ARG A 13 14.79 3.86 4.63
C ARG A 13 14.99 3.52 3.15
N ARG A 14 15.94 2.63 2.86
CA ARG A 14 16.18 2.15 1.49
C ARG A 14 14.95 1.44 0.91
N VAL A 15 14.30 0.58 1.70
CA VAL A 15 13.09 -0.13 1.27
C VAL A 15 11.91 0.83 1.12
N ALA A 16 11.73 1.76 2.05
CA ALA A 16 10.64 2.74 2.01
C ALA A 16 10.67 3.60 0.75
N ALA A 17 11.86 4.00 0.29
CA ALA A 17 12.04 4.88 -0.87
C ALA A 17 11.45 4.32 -2.18
N GLY A 18 11.39 2.99 -2.34
CA GLY A 18 10.81 2.33 -3.52
C GLY A 18 9.55 1.51 -3.22
N PHE A 19 8.94 1.70 -2.05
CA PHE A 19 7.83 0.86 -1.60
C PHE A 19 6.60 1.03 -2.50
N HIS A 20 6.29 2.25 -2.90
CA HIS A 20 5.14 2.54 -3.77
C HIS A 20 5.35 2.09 -5.22
N ASP A 21 6.60 1.94 -5.67
CA ASP A 21 6.91 1.50 -7.05
C ASP A 21 6.72 -0.01 -7.25
N ARG A 22 7.02 -0.80 -6.20
CA ARG A 22 7.06 -2.27 -6.28
C ARG A 22 5.92 -2.97 -5.56
N GLY A 23 5.07 -2.19 -4.87
CA GLY A 23 3.99 -2.70 -4.05
C GLY A 23 4.46 -3.47 -2.82
N ALA A 24 3.50 -3.91 -2.00
CA ALA A 24 3.81 -4.73 -0.84
C ALA A 24 4.30 -6.13 -1.28
N PRO A 25 5.21 -6.77 -0.52
CA PRO A 25 5.61 -8.15 -0.78
C PRO A 25 4.41 -9.11 -0.74
N LEU A 26 4.50 -10.23 -1.47
CA LEU A 26 3.52 -11.32 -1.36
C LEU A 26 3.48 -11.84 0.09
N ILE A 27 2.27 -11.91 0.66
CA ILE A 27 2.04 -12.38 2.03
C ILE A 27 1.28 -13.71 1.96
N GLY A 28 1.81 -14.75 2.60
CA GLY A 28 1.08 -15.99 2.88
C GLY A 28 0.92 -16.98 1.71
N VAL A 29 0.96 -16.54 0.45
CA VAL A 29 0.79 -17.44 -0.72
C VAL A 29 2.02 -17.39 -1.62
N GLY A 30 2.80 -18.48 -1.58
CA GLY A 30 3.99 -18.63 -2.41
C GLY A 30 3.68 -19.09 -3.84
N SER A 31 4.57 -18.75 -4.78
CA SER A 31 4.46 -19.19 -6.19
C SER A 31 4.35 -20.70 -6.36
N LYS A 32 4.95 -21.50 -5.47
CA LYS A 32 4.84 -22.98 -5.50
C LYS A 32 3.41 -23.44 -5.21
N GLN A 33 2.74 -22.83 -4.23
CA GLN A 33 1.36 -23.17 -3.88
C GLN A 33 0.40 -22.79 -5.01
N VAL A 34 0.59 -21.62 -5.62
CA VAL A 34 -0.18 -21.18 -6.79
C VAL A 34 -0.06 -22.21 -7.93
N ASN A 35 1.16 -22.66 -8.24
CA ASN A 35 1.37 -23.67 -9.28
C ASN A 35 0.74 -25.03 -8.91
N ALA A 36 0.90 -25.48 -7.66
CA ALA A 36 0.32 -26.74 -7.20
C ALA A 36 -1.22 -26.75 -7.23
N ALA A 37 -1.85 -25.57 -7.13
CA ALA A 37 -3.29 -25.40 -7.28
C ALA A 37 -3.77 -25.42 -8.75
N GLY A 38 -2.88 -25.66 -9.72
CA GLY A 38 -3.24 -25.70 -11.15
C GLY A 38 -3.48 -24.32 -11.76
N VAL A 39 -3.07 -23.23 -11.10
CA VAL A 39 -3.22 -21.87 -11.64
C VAL A 39 -2.27 -21.67 -12.80
N ARG A 40 -2.84 -21.45 -14.00
CA ARG A 40 -2.07 -21.08 -15.18
C ARG A 40 -1.77 -19.58 -15.17
N ARG A 41 -0.51 -19.22 -14.97
CA ARG A 41 -0.03 -17.84 -15.12
C ARG A 41 0.20 -17.54 -16.60
N LEU A 42 -0.41 -16.47 -17.08
CA LEU A 42 -0.23 -15.97 -18.44
C LEU A 42 0.65 -14.70 -18.42
N PRO A 43 1.27 -14.33 -19.56
CA PRO A 43 1.97 -13.06 -19.68
C PRO A 43 1.03 -11.87 -19.45
N ARG A 44 1.62 -10.67 -19.36
CA ARG A 44 0.86 -9.43 -19.20
C ARG A 44 -0.20 -9.32 -20.30
N LEU A 45 -1.42 -8.99 -19.88
CA LEU A 45 -2.51 -8.67 -20.79
C LEU A 45 -2.12 -7.51 -21.71
N SER A 46 -2.26 -7.68 -23.02
CA SER A 46 -1.93 -6.66 -24.01
C SER A 46 -3.14 -5.89 -24.54
N SER A 47 -4.31 -6.54 -24.61
CA SER A 47 -5.55 -5.92 -25.11
C SER A 47 -6.79 -6.72 -24.72
N VAL A 48 -7.96 -6.17 -25.01
CA VAL A 48 -9.25 -6.86 -24.92
C VAL A 48 -9.89 -6.88 -26.32
N ARG A 49 -10.38 -8.04 -26.76
CA ARG A 49 -11.13 -8.20 -28.02
C ARG A 49 -12.40 -8.98 -27.78
N ASN A 50 -13.56 -8.45 -28.19
CA ASN A 50 -14.88 -9.08 -27.98
C ASN A 50 -15.12 -9.48 -26.51
N GLY A 51 -14.74 -8.61 -25.58
CA GLY A 51 -14.85 -8.87 -24.13
C GLY A 51 -13.87 -9.91 -23.58
N ARG A 52 -12.89 -10.39 -24.37
CA ARG A 52 -11.91 -11.40 -23.96
C ARG A 52 -10.50 -10.84 -23.83
N PRO A 53 -9.74 -11.28 -22.81
CA PRO A 53 -8.35 -10.89 -22.64
C PRO A 53 -7.44 -11.47 -23.73
N VAL A 54 -6.48 -10.67 -24.21
CA VAL A 54 -5.47 -11.06 -25.19
C VAL A 54 -4.08 -10.96 -24.57
N THR A 55 -3.27 -12.00 -24.71
CA THR A 55 -1.86 -12.01 -24.29
C THR A 55 -0.94 -12.21 -25.50
N PRO A 56 0.35 -11.83 -25.43
CA PRO A 56 1.30 -12.00 -26.53
C PRO A 56 1.48 -13.44 -27.03
N GLU A 57 1.39 -14.44 -26.15
CA GLU A 57 1.70 -15.84 -26.47
C GLU A 57 0.49 -16.62 -27.00
N ALA A 58 -0.71 -16.14 -26.72
CA ALA A 58 -1.95 -16.62 -27.30
C ALA A 58 -3.07 -15.63 -26.96
N PRO A 59 -4.06 -15.43 -27.83
CA PRO A 59 -5.31 -14.91 -27.34
C PRO A 59 -5.87 -15.95 -26.36
N ALA A 60 -6.36 -15.52 -25.19
CA ALA A 60 -7.23 -16.40 -24.39
C ALA A 60 -8.53 -16.75 -25.15
N ALA A 61 -8.69 -16.27 -26.40
CA ALA A 61 -9.81 -16.45 -27.29
C ALA A 61 -10.21 -17.92 -27.53
N GLY A 62 -9.35 -18.90 -27.27
CA GLY A 62 -9.71 -20.32 -27.37
C GLY A 62 -10.45 -20.90 -26.16
N GLN A 63 -10.42 -20.25 -24.98
CA GLN A 63 -11.06 -20.76 -23.76
C GLN A 63 -12.14 -19.81 -23.26
N SER A 64 -13.34 -20.33 -23.05
CA SER A 64 -14.44 -19.59 -22.43
C SER A 64 -14.07 -19.23 -20.99
N VAL A 65 -13.91 -17.93 -20.73
CA VAL A 65 -13.79 -17.40 -19.37
C VAL A 65 -15.20 -17.15 -18.84
N ALA A 66 -15.62 -17.87 -17.80
CA ALA A 66 -16.93 -17.70 -17.18
C ALA A 66 -16.97 -16.54 -16.18
N THR A 67 -15.84 -16.16 -15.60
CA THR A 67 -15.76 -15.15 -14.54
C THR A 67 -14.44 -14.38 -14.63
N VAL A 68 -14.54 -13.07 -14.44
CA VAL A 68 -13.38 -12.16 -14.35
C VAL A 68 -13.33 -11.59 -12.94
N ILE A 69 -12.17 -11.71 -12.28
CA ILE A 69 -11.90 -11.09 -10.98
C ILE A 69 -10.87 -9.99 -11.19
N TRP A 70 -11.25 -8.75 -10.87
CA TRP A 70 -10.34 -7.60 -10.92
C TRP A 70 -9.54 -7.53 -9.63
N ALA A 71 -8.25 -7.85 -9.72
CA ALA A 71 -7.29 -7.80 -8.61
C ALA A 71 -6.12 -6.86 -8.94
N THR A 72 -6.41 -5.70 -9.54
CA THR A 72 -5.42 -4.75 -10.07
C THR A 72 -4.92 -3.71 -9.04
N GLY A 73 -5.40 -3.80 -7.80
CA GLY A 73 -5.09 -2.82 -6.74
C GLY A 73 -5.93 -1.55 -6.85
N TYR A 74 -5.52 -0.52 -6.11
CA TYR A 74 -6.15 0.80 -6.04
C TYR A 74 -5.07 1.89 -5.96
N SER A 75 -5.43 3.11 -6.34
CA SER A 75 -4.59 4.30 -6.16
C SER A 75 -4.99 5.06 -4.90
N PRO A 76 -4.05 5.76 -4.23
CA PRO A 76 -4.43 6.69 -3.17
C PRO A 76 -5.29 7.82 -3.73
N ASP A 77 -6.35 8.19 -3.01
CA ASP A 77 -7.14 9.39 -3.29
C ASP A 77 -7.43 10.12 -1.98
N PHE A 78 -6.81 11.29 -1.84
CA PHE A 78 -6.99 12.19 -0.71
C PHE A 78 -7.59 13.53 -1.13
N GLY A 79 -8.18 13.63 -2.33
CA GLY A 79 -8.77 14.88 -2.83
C GLY A 79 -9.95 15.40 -2.00
N TRP A 80 -10.49 14.57 -1.12
CA TRP A 80 -11.53 14.93 -0.16
C TRP A 80 -10.99 15.71 1.06
N VAL A 81 -9.67 15.77 1.27
CA VAL A 81 -9.03 16.58 2.33
C VAL A 81 -8.48 17.86 1.70
N PRO A 82 -9.09 19.03 1.94
CA PRO A 82 -8.61 20.28 1.37
C PRO A 82 -7.17 20.58 1.78
N ASP A 83 -6.40 21.13 0.85
CA ASP A 83 -5.03 21.62 1.04
C ASP A 83 -4.00 20.57 1.49
N LEU A 84 -4.32 19.27 1.46
CA LEU A 84 -3.41 18.21 1.87
C LEU A 84 -2.25 18.07 0.86
N PRO A 85 -0.99 18.36 1.24
CA PRO A 85 0.13 18.15 0.34
C PRO A 85 0.31 16.66 0.06
N CYS A 86 0.36 16.31 -1.22
CA CYS A 86 0.66 14.95 -1.69
C CYS A 86 1.90 14.96 -2.59
N ASP A 87 2.61 13.83 -2.63
CA ASP A 87 3.72 13.61 -3.56
C ASP A 87 3.23 13.31 -4.99
N SER A 88 4.16 13.09 -5.92
CA SER A 88 3.85 12.78 -7.32
C SER A 88 3.10 11.46 -7.52
N ALA A 89 3.08 10.59 -6.50
CA ALA A 89 2.34 9.33 -6.51
C ALA A 89 0.97 9.45 -5.79
N GLY A 90 0.59 10.64 -5.34
CA GLY A 90 -0.68 10.91 -4.66
C GLY A 90 -0.70 10.54 -3.18
N TRP A 91 0.45 10.21 -2.58
CA TRP A 91 0.52 9.91 -1.15
C TRP A 91 0.75 11.19 -0.34
N PRO A 92 0.11 11.33 0.83
CA PRO A 92 0.23 12.52 1.65
C PRO A 92 1.64 12.68 2.21
N VAL A 93 2.15 13.90 2.15
CA VAL A 93 3.44 14.26 2.73
C VAL A 93 3.29 14.36 4.25
N HIS A 94 4.01 13.51 4.98
CA HIS A 94 3.92 13.44 6.43
C HIS A 94 5.21 12.95 7.08
N GLU A 95 5.36 13.19 8.38
CA GLU A 95 6.38 12.58 9.22
C GLU A 95 5.73 11.61 10.21
N ARG A 96 5.86 10.31 9.94
CA ARG A 96 5.28 9.23 10.76
C ARG A 96 3.76 9.39 11.03
N GLY A 97 3.05 9.98 10.07
CA GLY A 97 1.62 10.29 10.16
C GLY A 97 1.31 11.72 10.58
N VAL A 98 2.28 12.52 11.03
CA VAL A 98 2.07 13.95 11.35
C VAL A 98 2.15 14.78 10.06
N VAL A 99 1.09 15.51 9.72
CA VAL A 99 1.09 16.42 8.57
C VAL A 99 1.56 17.79 9.05
N THR A 100 2.80 18.15 8.75
CA THR A 100 3.42 19.40 9.25
C THR A 100 2.80 20.65 8.64
N ALA A 101 2.33 20.57 7.38
CA ALA A 101 1.67 21.68 6.69
C ALA A 101 0.28 22.02 7.24
N ILE A 102 -0.39 21.07 7.90
CA ILE A 102 -1.75 21.25 8.44
C ILE A 102 -1.73 20.94 9.94
N PRO A 103 -1.51 21.95 10.79
CA PRO A 103 -1.56 21.83 12.25
C PRO A 103 -2.78 21.05 12.76
N GLY A 104 -2.52 19.94 13.46
CA GLY A 104 -3.57 19.12 14.08
C GLY A 104 -4.08 17.98 13.19
N LEU A 105 -3.62 17.88 11.94
CA LEU A 105 -3.93 16.75 11.07
C LEU A 105 -2.92 15.60 11.27
N TYR A 106 -3.46 14.41 11.48
CA TYR A 106 -2.70 13.17 11.65
C TYR A 106 -3.29 12.06 10.79
N LEU A 107 -2.42 11.23 10.21
CA LEU A 107 -2.74 10.14 9.32
C LEU A 107 -2.27 8.83 9.95
N LEU A 108 -3.08 7.78 9.86
CA LEU A 108 -2.79 6.48 10.45
C LEU A 108 -3.04 5.36 9.45
N GLY A 109 -2.21 4.33 9.51
CA GLY A 109 -2.36 3.12 8.70
C GLY A 109 -1.82 3.26 7.28
N LEU A 110 -1.02 4.30 7.00
CA LEU A 110 -0.43 4.47 5.69
C LEU A 110 0.60 3.36 5.40
N PRO A 111 0.72 2.90 4.14
CA PRO A 111 1.75 1.95 3.78
C PRO A 111 3.13 2.52 4.10
N PHE A 112 3.95 1.75 4.80
CA PHE A 112 5.27 2.17 5.27
C PHE A 112 5.30 3.49 6.07
N GLN A 113 4.21 3.87 6.77
CA GLN A 113 4.14 5.10 7.57
C GLN A 113 5.35 5.29 8.50
N TYR A 114 5.68 4.24 9.24
CA TYR A 114 6.91 4.13 10.05
C TYR A 114 7.69 2.86 9.73
N ALA A 115 7.01 1.78 9.37
CA ALA A 115 7.63 0.51 9.01
C ALA A 115 6.80 -0.24 7.98
N LEU A 116 7.37 -1.29 7.41
CA LEU A 116 6.70 -2.16 6.45
C LEU A 116 5.29 -2.61 6.89
N THR A 117 5.10 -2.86 8.19
CA THR A 117 3.84 -3.38 8.75
C THR A 117 2.84 -2.29 9.17
N SER A 118 3.12 -1.01 8.93
CA SER A 118 2.29 0.11 9.41
C SER A 118 0.84 0.05 8.91
N GLY A 119 0.62 -0.36 7.66
CA GLY A 119 -0.73 -0.52 7.08
C GLY A 119 -1.40 -1.86 7.40
N LEU A 120 -0.83 -2.69 8.28
CA LEU A 120 -1.35 -4.01 8.61
C LEU A 120 -1.90 -4.02 10.04
N ILE A 121 -2.98 -4.77 10.28
CA ILE A 121 -3.60 -4.93 11.61
C ILE A 121 -2.56 -5.33 12.67
N GLY A 122 -1.65 -6.26 12.33
CA GLY A 122 -0.59 -6.70 13.25
C GLY A 122 0.52 -5.69 13.54
N GLY A 123 0.58 -4.55 12.84
CA GLY A 123 1.64 -3.55 12.97
C GLY A 123 1.18 -2.12 13.25
N ILE A 124 -0.09 -1.79 12.99
CA ILE A 124 -0.65 -0.44 13.09
C ILE A 124 -0.63 0.13 14.53
N GLY A 125 -0.73 -0.73 15.55
CA GLY A 125 -0.82 -0.30 16.95
C GLY A 125 0.36 0.55 17.43
N ARG A 126 1.57 0.34 16.89
CA ARG A 126 2.75 1.17 17.21
C ARG A 126 2.61 2.60 16.67
N ASP A 127 2.01 2.76 15.50
CA ASP A 127 1.82 4.08 14.90
C ASP A 127 0.65 4.80 15.56
N ALA A 128 -0.42 4.06 15.88
CA ALA A 128 -1.53 4.59 16.67
C ALA A 128 -1.05 5.15 18.03
N ARG A 129 -0.21 4.39 18.75
CA ARG A 129 0.38 4.84 20.02
C ARG A 129 1.21 6.12 19.86
N TYR A 130 2.08 6.14 18.85
CA TYR A 130 2.89 7.33 18.57
C TYR A 130 2.03 8.56 18.30
N LEU A 131 0.98 8.44 17.48
CA LEU A 131 0.11 9.56 17.18
C LEU A 131 -0.71 10.01 18.39
N ALA A 132 -1.20 9.07 19.21
CA ALA A 132 -1.89 9.40 20.45
C ALA A 132 -1.02 10.29 21.37
N ASP A 133 0.25 9.91 21.56
CA ASP A 133 1.19 10.70 22.36
C ASP A 133 1.39 12.12 21.77
N ARG A 134 1.49 12.23 20.44
CA ARG A 134 1.65 13.52 19.74
C ARG A 134 0.40 14.39 19.80
N THR A 135 -0.79 13.80 19.82
CA THR A 135 -2.06 14.54 19.96
C THR A 135 -2.21 15.06 21.39
N THR A 136 -1.92 14.24 22.41
CA THR A 136 -2.01 14.66 23.82
C THR A 136 -1.05 15.81 24.15
N GLN A 137 0.18 15.78 23.63
CA GLN A 137 1.15 16.89 23.78
C GLN A 137 0.68 18.23 23.20
N ARG A 138 -0.32 18.20 22.31
CA ARG A 138 -0.86 19.37 21.63
C ARG A 138 -2.16 19.89 22.26
N MET A 139 -2.82 19.08 23.08
CA MET A 139 -4.03 19.53 23.77
C MET A 139 -3.65 20.60 24.80
N PRO A 140 -4.25 21.80 24.76
CA PRO A 140 -4.11 22.73 25.87
C PRO A 140 -4.63 22.04 27.12
N THR A 141 -3.89 22.19 28.23
CA THR A 141 -4.34 21.73 29.55
C THR A 141 -5.75 22.26 29.77
N ARG A 142 -6.74 21.36 29.85
CA ARG A 142 -8.09 21.77 30.22
C ARG A 142 -8.01 22.31 31.65
N VAL A 143 -8.21 23.61 31.80
CA VAL A 143 -8.41 24.30 33.09
C VAL A 143 -9.79 23.94 33.61
#